data_AF-A0A316XAZ7-F1
#
_entry.id   AF-A0A316XAZ7-F1
#
_cell.length_a   1.000
_cell.length_b   1.000
_cell.length_c   1.000
_cell.angle_alpha   90.00
_cell.angle_beta   90.00
_cell.angle_gamma   90.00
#
_symmetry.space_group_name_H-M   'P 1'
#
loop_
_entity.id
_entity.type
_entity.pdbx_description
1 polymer ?
#
loop_
_entity_poly.entity_id
_entity_poly.type
_entity_poly.pdbx_seq_one_letter_code
_entity_poly.pdbx_strand_id
1 'polypeptide(L)'
;MYYQQYKLRSEKLPEKFLSYSTLDSLKDHDYEVLKIYGGFNEPVLQGNDSTIIIISGSRKESKDGGDDIVNKWYKINLNGQITDSLQYSYKSLNSTHSYQTFNDYIVDVDQNTYSNWIKDGDTIHYPYKNITDNKIFSVSEAQKIIADKEYMYDDIIHSDTTDNDYKYKLVVFKDNVWNYFYTEKSWTDYPTYKTNKKSIQYDTSTYTIDTQANVIKRDYVHKEKWAARSFWNLNNFSWGSGNGSGGDGWTGTSYFSIKMPKKMLHYKQHVSIDYPDGNLRDPFSYFIYQPKNGAYLLLIDTQNQVYYLIRPRK
;
A
#
# COMPACT_ATOMS: atom_id res chain seq x y z
N MET A 1 6.77 3.19 34.86
CA MET A 1 7.59 2.58 33.79
C MET A 1 7.94 1.13 34.19
N TYR A 2 6.96 0.23 34.23
CA TYR A 2 7.11 -1.12 34.84
C TYR A 2 6.36 -2.25 34.10
N TYR A 3 5.83 -2.04 32.89
CA TYR A 3 4.92 -3.01 32.26
C TYR A 3 5.44 -3.78 31.02
N GLN A 4 6.70 -3.61 30.61
CA GLN A 4 7.25 -4.31 29.41
C GLN A 4 8.21 -5.46 29.70
N GLN A 5 8.67 -5.65 30.95
CA GLN A 5 9.70 -6.66 31.25
C GLN A 5 9.21 -8.12 31.12
N TYR A 6 7.91 -8.37 31.00
CA TYR A 6 7.36 -9.74 31.06
C TYR A 6 7.45 -10.57 29.77
N LYS A 7 7.98 -10.06 28.65
CA LYS A 7 8.02 -10.82 27.38
C LYS A 7 9.39 -11.04 26.74
N LEU A 8 10.45 -10.50 27.33
CA LEU A 8 11.79 -10.55 26.75
C LEU A 8 12.68 -11.58 27.46
N ARG A 9 12.78 -12.80 26.92
CA ARG A 9 13.64 -13.85 27.50
C ARG A 9 14.79 -14.23 26.57
N SER A 10 16.00 -14.29 27.14
CA SER A 10 17.20 -14.89 26.54
C SER A 10 17.30 -16.40 26.79
N GLU A 11 16.30 -16.99 27.48
CA GLU A 11 16.22 -18.43 27.77
C GLU A 11 15.89 -19.25 26.51
N LYS A 12 16.23 -20.54 26.55
CA LYS A 12 15.88 -21.54 25.53
C LYS A 12 14.42 -21.38 25.10
N LEU A 13 14.19 -21.28 23.79
CA LEU A 13 12.86 -21.17 23.20
C LEU A 13 11.93 -22.29 23.71
N PRO A 14 10.79 -21.97 24.36
CA PRO A 14 9.84 -22.99 24.82
C PRO A 14 9.35 -23.87 23.67
N GLU A 15 9.17 -25.17 23.94
CA GLU A 15 8.86 -26.17 22.90
C GLU A 15 7.61 -25.84 22.08
N LYS A 16 6.58 -25.29 22.74
CA LYS A 16 5.32 -24.90 22.09
C LYS A 16 5.48 -23.88 20.95
N PHE A 17 6.59 -23.15 20.90
CA PHE A 17 6.86 -22.14 19.87
C PHE A 17 7.76 -22.65 18.74
N LEU A 18 8.37 -23.84 18.88
CA LEU A 18 9.27 -24.41 17.87
C LEU A 18 8.56 -24.71 16.54
N SER A 19 7.28 -25.07 16.60
CA SER A 19 6.46 -25.42 15.43
C SER A 19 5.94 -24.21 14.65
N TYR A 20 6.10 -22.98 15.16
CA TYR A 20 5.56 -21.79 14.51
C TYR A 20 6.34 -21.53 13.20
N SER A 21 5.61 -21.34 12.11
CA SER A 21 6.16 -20.95 10.80
C SER A 21 6.10 -19.43 10.61
N THR A 22 6.82 -18.90 9.65
CA THR A 22 6.59 -17.53 9.20
C THR A 22 5.24 -17.41 8.49
N LEU A 23 4.71 -16.19 8.39
CA LEU A 23 3.42 -15.93 7.73
C LEU A 23 3.41 -16.44 6.28
N ASP A 24 4.49 -16.20 5.54
CA ASP A 24 4.71 -16.68 4.16
C ASP A 24 4.67 -18.20 4.02
N SER A 25 5.03 -18.92 5.09
CA SER A 25 5.14 -20.38 5.11
C SER A 25 4.05 -21.04 5.94
N LEU A 26 3.02 -20.28 6.34
CA LEU A 26 1.93 -20.77 7.16
C LEU A 26 1.12 -21.80 6.39
N LYS A 27 1.38 -23.08 6.69
CA LYS A 27 0.66 -24.22 6.15
C LYS A 27 -0.39 -24.65 7.14
N ASP A 28 -1.63 -24.67 6.68
CA ASP A 28 -2.78 -25.05 7.48
C ASP A 28 -3.77 -25.86 6.63
N HIS A 29 -4.54 -26.76 7.24
CA HIS A 29 -5.53 -27.57 6.49
C HIS A 29 -6.80 -26.79 6.11
N ASP A 30 -7.16 -25.76 6.87
CA ASP A 30 -8.38 -24.97 6.69
C ASP A 30 -8.11 -23.62 6.01
N TYR A 31 -6.89 -23.09 6.13
CA TYR A 31 -6.50 -21.78 5.62
C TYR A 31 -5.28 -21.83 4.71
N GLU A 32 -5.18 -20.84 3.84
CA GLU A 32 -4.00 -20.54 3.04
C GLU A 32 -3.68 -19.05 3.11
N VAL A 33 -2.43 -18.71 2.86
CA VAL A 33 -1.95 -17.33 2.78
C VAL A 33 -1.60 -17.03 1.34
N LEU A 34 -2.35 -16.12 0.70
CA LEU A 34 -1.99 -15.57 -0.59
C LEU A 34 -1.15 -14.31 -0.38
N LYS A 35 0.10 -14.35 -0.87
CA LYS A 35 1.02 -13.21 -0.86
C LYS A 35 0.87 -12.42 -2.16
N ILE A 36 0.58 -11.13 -2.05
CA ILE A 36 0.52 -10.21 -3.19
C ILE A 36 1.57 -9.13 -2.94
N TYR A 37 2.59 -9.08 -3.79
CA TYR A 37 3.62 -8.04 -3.70
C TYR A 37 3.04 -6.74 -4.26
N GLY A 38 2.96 -5.72 -3.42
CA GLY A 38 2.78 -4.34 -3.83
C GLY A 38 4.13 -3.74 -4.24
N GLY A 39 4.20 -3.11 -5.39
CA GLY A 39 5.33 -2.26 -5.79
C GLY A 39 5.06 -0.77 -5.55
N PHE A 40 3.86 -0.43 -5.08
CA PHE A 40 3.42 0.91 -4.75
C PHE A 40 2.57 0.84 -3.48
N ASN A 41 2.69 1.85 -2.61
CA ASN A 41 1.89 1.96 -1.38
C ASN A 41 0.50 2.53 -1.71
N GLU A 42 -0.31 1.74 -2.43
CA GLU A 42 -1.66 2.11 -2.83
C GLU A 42 -2.71 1.66 -1.79
N PRO A 43 -3.77 2.44 -1.54
CA PRO A 43 -4.85 2.01 -0.66
C PRO A 43 -5.64 0.87 -1.31
N VAL A 44 -6.05 -0.12 -0.49
CA VAL A 44 -7.08 -1.10 -0.89
C VAL A 44 -8.43 -0.40 -0.86
N LEU A 45 -9.26 -0.69 -1.85
CA LEU A 45 -10.54 -0.01 -2.03
C LEU A 45 -11.71 -0.93 -1.72
N GLN A 46 -12.76 -0.40 -1.09
CA GLN A 46 -14.07 -1.03 -0.95
C GLN A 46 -14.87 -0.77 -2.23
N GLY A 47 -14.86 -1.73 -3.17
CA GLY A 47 -15.65 -1.59 -4.41
C GLY A 47 -17.14 -1.54 -4.13
N ASN A 48 -17.61 -2.51 -3.34
CA ASN A 48 -18.97 -2.64 -2.82
C ASN A 48 -18.94 -3.51 -1.55
N ASP A 49 -20.10 -3.77 -0.94
CA ASP A 49 -20.23 -4.52 0.33
C ASP A 49 -19.62 -5.94 0.31
N SER A 50 -19.43 -6.51 -0.88
CA SER A 50 -18.92 -7.88 -1.05
C SER A 50 -17.51 -7.97 -1.62
N THR A 51 -16.95 -6.85 -2.10
CA THR A 51 -15.73 -6.83 -2.92
C THR A 51 -14.78 -5.73 -2.47
N ILE A 52 -13.53 -6.12 -2.21
CA ILE A 52 -12.40 -5.18 -2.11
C ILE A 52 -11.53 -5.25 -3.37
N ILE A 53 -10.76 -4.19 -3.61
CA ILE A 53 -9.80 -4.10 -4.70
C ILE A 53 -8.41 -3.93 -4.09
N ILE A 54 -7.54 -4.92 -4.28
CA ILE A 54 -6.10 -4.79 -3.97
C ILE A 54 -5.38 -4.29 -5.22
N ILE A 55 -4.62 -3.22 -5.05
CA ILE A 55 -3.81 -2.60 -6.10
C ILE A 55 -2.36 -2.98 -5.83
N SER A 56 -1.67 -3.43 -6.86
CA SER A 56 -0.25 -3.77 -6.79
C SER A 56 0.44 -3.34 -8.06
N GLY A 57 1.70 -2.95 -7.97
CA GLY A 57 2.54 -2.79 -9.14
C GLY A 57 3.90 -3.41 -8.98
N SER A 58 4.73 -3.26 -10.00
CA SER A 58 6.16 -3.56 -9.93
C SER A 58 6.89 -2.68 -10.92
N ARG A 59 8.07 -2.21 -10.53
CA ARG A 59 9.00 -1.48 -11.38
C ARG A 59 10.31 -2.27 -11.42
N LYS A 60 10.82 -2.50 -12.62
CA LYS A 60 12.12 -3.18 -12.81
C LYS A 60 12.91 -2.44 -13.87
N GLU A 61 14.17 -2.14 -13.56
CA GLU A 61 15.10 -1.55 -14.54
C GLU A 61 15.23 -2.49 -15.75
N SER A 62 15.03 -1.92 -16.93
CA SER A 62 15.14 -2.62 -18.21
C SER A 62 16.56 -2.52 -18.76
N LYS A 63 16.94 -3.47 -19.62
CA LYS A 63 18.32 -3.57 -20.15
C LYS A 63 18.75 -2.37 -21.00
N ASP A 64 17.79 -1.63 -21.53
CA ASP A 64 17.94 -0.45 -22.38
C ASP A 64 17.96 0.88 -21.59
N GLY A 65 17.99 0.82 -20.24
CA GLY A 65 18.12 2.01 -19.38
C GLY A 65 16.79 2.67 -19.00
N GLY A 66 15.67 1.98 -19.22
CA GLY A 66 14.33 2.39 -18.80
C GLY A 66 13.81 1.56 -17.65
N ASP A 67 12.49 1.55 -17.49
CA ASP A 67 11.79 0.69 -16.54
C ASP A 67 10.67 -0.08 -17.22
N ASP A 68 10.61 -1.38 -16.94
CA ASP A 68 9.44 -2.21 -17.14
C ASP A 68 8.49 -2.00 -15.95
N ILE A 69 7.34 -1.37 -16.20
CA ILE A 69 6.33 -1.07 -15.19
C ILE A 69 5.11 -1.97 -15.42
N VAL A 70 4.61 -2.57 -14.34
CA VAL A 70 3.39 -3.37 -14.33
C VAL A 70 2.48 -2.84 -13.24
N ASN A 71 1.22 -2.58 -13.58
CA ASN A 71 0.15 -2.27 -12.63
C ASN A 71 -0.91 -3.37 -12.68
N LYS A 72 -1.39 -3.81 -11.53
CA LYS A 72 -2.38 -4.87 -11.38
C LYS A 72 -3.43 -4.50 -10.35
N TRP A 73 -4.67 -4.84 -10.67
CA TRP A 73 -5.82 -4.69 -9.77
C TRP A 73 -6.49 -6.05 -9.61
N TYR A 74 -6.86 -6.39 -8.38
CA TYR A 74 -7.54 -7.66 -8.06
C TYR A 74 -8.86 -7.40 -7.33
N LYS A 75 -9.98 -7.88 -7.86
CA LYS A 75 -11.27 -7.89 -7.15
C LYS A 75 -11.35 -9.13 -6.26
N ILE A 76 -11.47 -8.92 -4.96
CA ILE A 76 -11.48 -9.99 -3.95
C ILE A 76 -12.83 -10.01 -3.25
N ASN A 77 -13.52 -11.15 -3.31
CA ASN A 77 -14.82 -11.32 -2.67
C ASN A 77 -14.70 -11.59 -1.15
N LEU A 78 -15.84 -11.69 -0.44
CA LEU A 78 -15.92 -12.00 1.00
C LEU A 78 -15.25 -13.31 1.45
N ASN A 79 -15.00 -14.23 0.53
CA ASN A 79 -14.29 -15.50 0.80
C ASN A 79 -12.78 -15.39 0.54
N GLY A 80 -12.27 -14.20 0.18
CA GLY A 80 -10.86 -13.98 -0.13
C GLY A 80 -10.48 -14.50 -1.52
N GLN A 81 -11.45 -14.82 -2.37
CA GLN A 81 -11.18 -15.32 -3.72
C GLN A 81 -10.99 -14.14 -4.67
N ILE A 82 -9.94 -14.21 -5.49
CA ILE A 82 -9.80 -13.31 -6.63
C ILE A 82 -10.89 -13.71 -7.64
N THR A 83 -11.80 -12.80 -7.90
CA THR A 83 -12.95 -12.99 -8.81
C THR A 83 -12.70 -12.39 -10.18
N ASP A 84 -11.83 -11.38 -10.25
CA ASP A 84 -11.45 -10.70 -11.48
C ASP A 84 -10.10 -10.00 -11.26
N SER A 85 -9.37 -9.76 -12.34
CA SER A 85 -8.10 -9.03 -12.31
C SER A 85 -7.83 -8.28 -13.60
N LEU A 86 -7.23 -7.10 -13.49
CA LEU A 86 -6.75 -6.32 -14.62
C LEU A 86 -5.25 -6.09 -14.48
N GLN A 87 -4.54 -6.12 -15.59
CA GLN A 87 -3.12 -5.82 -15.64
C GLN A 87 -2.82 -4.90 -16.82
N TYR A 88 -2.09 -3.82 -16.54
CA TYR A 88 -1.46 -2.97 -17.54
C TYR A 88 0.05 -3.05 -17.39
N SER A 89 0.78 -3.00 -18.50
CA SER A 89 2.23 -3.14 -18.52
C SER A 89 2.81 -2.29 -19.64
N TYR A 90 3.86 -1.54 -19.34
CA TYR A 90 4.48 -0.63 -20.30
C TYR A 90 5.96 -0.45 -20.00
N LYS A 91 6.69 0.01 -21.01
CA LYS A 91 8.10 0.41 -20.91
C LYS A 91 8.19 1.92 -20.84
N SER A 92 8.79 2.46 -19.79
CA SER A 92 8.83 3.91 -19.57
C SER A 92 9.52 4.69 -20.70
N LEU A 93 10.50 4.08 -21.39
CA LEU A 93 11.19 4.69 -22.53
C LEU A 93 10.31 4.84 -23.79
N ASN A 94 9.32 3.96 -23.96
CA ASN A 94 8.56 3.85 -25.20
C ASN A 94 7.10 4.28 -25.06
N SER A 95 6.64 4.49 -23.82
CA SER A 95 5.28 4.92 -23.57
C SER A 95 5.15 5.75 -22.30
N THR A 96 4.46 6.87 -22.42
CA THR A 96 4.16 7.77 -21.31
C THR A 96 2.83 7.35 -20.69
N HIS A 97 2.88 6.58 -19.61
CA HIS A 97 1.68 6.22 -18.85
C HIS A 97 1.91 6.52 -17.37
N SER A 98 0.85 7.00 -16.73
CA SER A 98 0.80 7.21 -15.29
C SER A 98 -0.57 6.77 -14.79
N TYR A 99 -0.65 5.48 -14.48
CA TYR A 99 -1.87 4.87 -13.97
C TYR A 99 -2.04 5.18 -12.48
N GLN A 100 -3.19 5.73 -12.13
CA GLN A 100 -3.59 5.99 -10.75
C GLN A 100 -5.02 5.47 -10.54
N THR A 101 -5.39 5.25 -9.27
CA THR A 101 -6.74 4.77 -8.94
C THR A 101 -7.51 5.79 -8.14
N PHE A 102 -8.66 6.21 -8.66
CA PHE A 102 -9.56 7.17 -8.02
C PHE A 102 -10.96 6.58 -7.85
N ASN A 103 -11.24 6.07 -6.65
CA ASN A 103 -12.47 5.39 -6.26
C ASN A 103 -12.85 4.25 -7.23
N ASP A 104 -13.71 4.54 -8.20
CA ASP A 104 -14.26 3.60 -9.17
C ASP A 104 -13.56 3.62 -10.53
N TYR A 105 -12.50 4.42 -10.66
CA TYR A 105 -11.84 4.67 -11.92
C TYR A 105 -10.35 4.33 -11.84
N ILE A 106 -9.86 3.74 -12.91
CA ILE A 106 -8.43 3.67 -13.20
C ILE A 106 -8.16 4.76 -14.22
N VAL A 107 -7.30 5.70 -13.87
CA VAL A 107 -7.03 6.87 -14.71
C VAL A 107 -5.60 6.81 -15.21
N ASP A 108 -5.40 7.10 -16.48
CA ASP A 108 -4.09 7.33 -17.08
C ASP A 108 -3.94 8.82 -17.35
N VAL A 109 -3.23 9.47 -16.44
CA VAL A 109 -3.09 10.93 -16.42
C VAL A 109 -2.38 11.44 -17.67
N ASP A 110 -1.35 10.71 -18.09
CA ASP A 110 -0.47 11.09 -19.20
C ASP A 110 -1.18 10.91 -20.55
N GLN A 111 -1.96 9.83 -20.70
CA GLN A 111 -2.73 9.58 -21.92
C GLN A 111 -4.09 10.28 -21.95
N ASN A 112 -4.50 10.95 -20.87
CA ASN A 112 -5.82 11.58 -20.74
C ASN A 112 -6.97 10.58 -20.91
N THR A 113 -6.86 9.40 -20.31
CA THR A 113 -7.91 8.38 -20.41
C THR A 113 -8.27 7.80 -19.06
N TYR A 114 -9.43 7.17 -18.97
CA TYR A 114 -9.84 6.39 -17.80
C TYR A 114 -10.59 5.13 -18.22
N SER A 115 -10.60 4.14 -17.33
CA SER A 115 -11.38 2.91 -17.44
C SER A 115 -12.35 2.78 -16.26
N ASN A 116 -13.51 2.16 -16.54
CA ASN A 116 -14.56 1.87 -15.55
C ASN A 116 -14.41 0.47 -14.93
N TRP A 117 -13.28 -0.22 -15.15
CA TRP A 117 -13.14 -1.64 -14.78
C TRP A 117 -13.45 -1.92 -13.30
N ILE A 118 -13.11 -1.01 -12.39
CA ILE A 118 -13.43 -1.17 -10.96
C ILE A 118 -14.95 -1.22 -10.73
N LYS A 119 -15.71 -0.39 -11.44
CA LYS A 119 -17.17 -0.24 -11.31
C LYS A 119 -17.93 -1.43 -11.90
N ASP A 120 -17.63 -1.79 -13.15
CA ASP A 120 -18.46 -2.71 -13.94
C ASP A 120 -17.66 -3.73 -14.76
N GLY A 121 -16.32 -3.70 -14.68
CA GLY A 121 -15.45 -4.60 -15.44
C GLY A 121 -15.17 -4.14 -16.87
N ASP A 122 -15.66 -2.97 -17.28
CA ASP A 122 -15.36 -2.41 -18.59
C ASP A 122 -13.89 -1.93 -18.70
N THR A 123 -13.16 -2.53 -19.64
CA THR A 123 -11.74 -2.25 -19.89
C THR A 123 -11.50 -1.19 -20.96
N ILE A 124 -12.55 -0.62 -21.55
CA ILE A 124 -12.44 0.47 -22.52
C ILE A 124 -11.79 1.69 -21.86
N HIS A 125 -10.89 2.33 -22.60
CA HIS A 125 -10.27 3.60 -22.21
C HIS A 125 -11.06 4.75 -22.83
N TYR A 126 -11.73 5.51 -21.98
CA TYR A 126 -12.49 6.68 -22.35
C TYR A 126 -11.61 7.93 -22.25
N PRO A 127 -11.60 8.82 -23.25
CA PRO A 127 -10.83 10.04 -23.17
C PRO A 127 -11.45 11.02 -22.16
N TYR A 128 -10.61 11.80 -21.49
CA TYR A 128 -11.06 12.98 -20.76
C TYR A 128 -11.64 13.99 -21.76
N LYS A 129 -12.68 14.72 -21.34
CA LYS A 129 -13.22 15.82 -22.15
C LYS A 129 -12.46 17.10 -21.87
N ASN A 130 -12.00 17.78 -22.91
CA ASN A 130 -11.49 19.13 -22.74
C ASN A 130 -12.67 20.08 -22.48
N ILE A 131 -12.60 20.89 -21.43
CA ILE A 131 -13.65 21.89 -21.13
C ILE A 131 -13.66 22.98 -22.22
N THR A 132 -12.49 23.38 -22.74
CA THR A 132 -12.39 24.34 -23.85
C THR A 132 -11.03 24.22 -24.53
N ASP A 133 -11.03 23.97 -25.83
CA ASP A 133 -9.80 23.88 -26.62
C ASP A 133 -9.00 25.19 -26.59
N ASN A 134 -7.70 25.05 -26.32
CA ASN A 134 -6.68 26.13 -26.36
C ASN A 134 -6.89 27.31 -25.39
N LYS A 135 -7.89 27.28 -24.50
CA LYS A 135 -8.06 28.32 -23.47
C LYS A 135 -7.20 28.02 -22.26
N ILE A 136 -6.37 28.99 -21.87
CA ILE A 136 -5.73 29.04 -20.55
C ILE A 136 -6.64 29.86 -19.65
N PHE A 137 -7.14 29.25 -18.59
CA PHE A 137 -8.05 29.89 -17.64
C PHE A 137 -7.27 30.68 -16.60
N SER A 138 -7.77 31.87 -16.26
CA SER A 138 -7.28 32.63 -15.12
C SER A 138 -7.58 31.91 -13.81
N VAL A 139 -6.87 32.25 -12.73
CA VAL A 139 -7.14 31.69 -11.39
C VAL A 139 -8.62 31.86 -11.00
N SER A 140 -9.23 33.02 -11.28
CA SER A 140 -10.63 33.26 -10.92
C SER A 140 -11.63 32.40 -11.70
N GLU A 141 -11.33 32.06 -12.95
CA GLU A 141 -12.19 31.20 -13.77
C GLU A 141 -12.01 29.74 -13.42
N ALA A 142 -10.76 29.30 -13.25
CA ALA A 142 -10.43 27.96 -12.81
C ALA A 142 -11.08 27.67 -11.45
N GLN A 143 -11.08 28.61 -10.50
CA GLN A 143 -11.80 28.51 -9.22
C GLN A 143 -13.30 28.22 -9.39
N LYS A 144 -13.95 28.83 -10.38
CA LYS A 144 -15.38 28.59 -10.68
C LYS A 144 -15.62 27.20 -11.25
N ILE A 145 -14.75 26.75 -12.15
CA ILE A 145 -14.83 25.41 -12.75
C ILE A 145 -14.69 24.34 -11.68
N ILE A 146 -13.81 24.57 -10.70
CA ILE A 146 -13.47 23.58 -9.69
C ILE A 146 -14.31 23.63 -8.41
N ALA A 147 -15.23 24.58 -8.29
CA ALA A 147 -15.92 24.89 -7.03
C ALA A 147 -16.70 23.69 -6.46
N ASP A 148 -17.24 22.83 -7.33
CA ASP A 148 -18.11 21.70 -6.99
C ASP A 148 -17.56 20.35 -7.49
N LYS A 149 -16.30 20.30 -7.92
CA LYS A 149 -15.68 19.06 -8.40
C LYS A 149 -15.59 18.00 -7.29
N GLU A 150 -15.75 16.75 -7.66
CA GLU A 150 -15.55 15.64 -6.74
C GLU A 150 -14.05 15.34 -6.56
N TYR A 151 -13.31 15.31 -7.68
CA TYR A 151 -11.89 14.96 -7.74
C TYR A 151 -11.10 15.99 -8.56
N MET A 152 -9.81 16.15 -8.22
CA MET A 152 -8.86 16.96 -8.98
C MET A 152 -7.48 16.31 -8.96
N TYR A 153 -6.76 16.46 -10.05
CA TYR A 153 -5.33 16.25 -10.17
C TYR A 153 -4.71 17.41 -10.95
N ASP A 154 -3.52 17.86 -10.57
CA ASP A 154 -2.75 18.88 -11.28
C ASP A 154 -1.49 18.29 -11.91
N ASP A 155 -1.17 18.74 -13.11
CA ASP A 155 -0.01 18.29 -13.89
C ASP A 155 0.72 19.48 -14.52
N ILE A 156 2.04 19.36 -14.64
CA ILE A 156 2.89 20.36 -15.29
C ILE A 156 3.31 19.81 -16.65
N ILE A 157 2.68 20.33 -17.71
CA ILE A 157 3.04 19.97 -19.08
C ILE A 157 4.18 20.89 -19.53
N HIS A 158 5.25 20.26 -19.98
CA HIS A 158 6.39 20.94 -20.59
C HIS A 158 6.00 21.27 -22.03
N SER A 159 6.21 22.51 -22.46
CA SER A 159 5.99 22.86 -23.87
C SER A 159 7.11 22.27 -24.74
N ASP A 160 6.76 21.85 -25.96
CA ASP A 160 7.74 21.43 -26.98
C ASP A 160 8.50 22.63 -27.59
N THR A 161 8.24 23.85 -27.13
CA THR A 161 8.91 25.07 -27.63
C THR A 161 10.13 25.42 -26.78
N THR A 162 11.16 25.97 -27.43
CA THR A 162 12.42 26.41 -26.81
C THR A 162 12.25 27.49 -25.74
N ASP A 163 11.12 28.19 -25.75
CA ASP A 163 10.73 29.10 -24.67
C ASP A 163 10.00 28.28 -23.60
N ASN A 164 10.56 28.29 -22.39
CA ASN A 164 10.30 27.39 -21.27
C ASN A 164 8.93 27.64 -20.58
N ASP A 165 7.86 27.83 -21.37
CA ASP A 165 6.52 28.12 -20.87
C ASP A 165 5.84 26.83 -20.41
N TYR A 166 5.88 26.58 -19.11
CA TYR A 166 5.12 25.50 -18.50
C TYR A 166 3.62 25.76 -18.65
N LYS A 167 2.87 24.75 -19.09
CA LYS A 167 1.40 24.75 -19.05
C LYS A 167 0.95 23.95 -17.84
N TYR A 168 0.13 24.57 -17.00
CA TYR A 168 -0.48 23.89 -15.86
C TYR A 168 -1.81 23.29 -16.30
N LYS A 169 -1.99 21.99 -16.14
CA LYS A 169 -3.21 21.27 -16.51
C LYS A 169 -3.90 20.78 -15.26
N LEU A 170 -5.20 20.99 -15.19
CA LEU A 170 -6.05 20.45 -14.14
C LEU A 170 -6.97 19.39 -14.75
N VAL A 171 -6.96 18.20 -14.18
CA VAL A 171 -7.91 17.13 -14.46
C VAL A 171 -8.93 17.13 -13.34
N VAL A 172 -10.22 17.13 -13.67
CA VAL A 172 -11.32 17.19 -12.71
C VAL A 172 -12.41 16.19 -13.04
N PHE A 173 -12.99 15.58 -12.02
CA PHE A 173 -14.19 14.79 -12.18
C PHE A 173 -15.40 15.61 -11.72
N LYS A 174 -16.36 15.76 -12.63
CA LYS A 174 -17.60 16.52 -12.43
C LYS A 174 -18.69 15.96 -13.33
N ASP A 175 -19.92 15.90 -12.83
CA ASP A 175 -21.10 15.45 -13.58
C ASP A 175 -20.91 14.05 -14.22
N ASN A 176 -20.28 13.13 -13.49
CA ASN A 176 -19.91 11.78 -13.93
C ASN A 176 -18.95 11.71 -15.14
N VAL A 177 -18.20 12.77 -15.41
CA VAL A 177 -17.25 12.85 -16.51
C VAL A 177 -15.89 13.36 -16.03
N TRP A 178 -14.83 12.72 -16.52
CA TRP A 178 -13.48 13.24 -16.38
C TRP A 178 -13.22 14.31 -17.43
N ASN A 179 -12.83 15.48 -16.96
CA ASN A 179 -12.53 16.63 -17.78
C ASN A 179 -11.11 17.12 -17.52
N TYR A 180 -10.54 17.87 -18.46
CA TYR A 180 -9.31 18.61 -18.22
C TYR A 180 -9.37 20.03 -18.81
N PHE A 181 -8.55 20.93 -18.27
CA PHE A 181 -8.37 22.30 -18.75
C PHE A 181 -7.01 22.86 -18.33
N TYR A 182 -6.57 23.96 -18.95
CA TYR A 182 -5.30 24.61 -18.65
C TYR A 182 -5.48 25.85 -17.78
N THR A 183 -4.50 26.14 -16.93
CA THR A 183 -4.48 27.29 -16.02
C THR A 183 -3.16 28.05 -16.14
N GLU A 184 -3.21 29.35 -15.87
CA GLU A 184 -2.06 30.27 -15.93
C GLU A 184 -1.03 30.05 -14.80
N LYS A 185 -1.41 29.35 -13.71
CA LYS A 185 -0.55 29.09 -12.56
C LYS A 185 -0.69 27.66 -12.05
N SER A 186 0.41 27.17 -11.46
CA SER A 186 0.42 25.93 -10.68
C SER A 186 -0.61 25.98 -9.56
N TRP A 187 -1.26 24.85 -9.29
CA TRP A 187 -2.36 24.77 -8.33
C TRP A 187 -1.98 23.94 -7.11
N THR A 188 -0.95 24.40 -6.40
CA THR A 188 -0.36 23.68 -5.24
C THR A 188 -1.19 23.74 -3.96
N ASP A 189 -2.17 24.65 -3.88
CA ASP A 189 -2.79 25.07 -2.62
C ASP A 189 -4.13 24.35 -2.28
N TYR A 190 -4.49 23.23 -2.92
CA TYR A 190 -5.83 22.64 -2.74
C TYR A 190 -5.90 21.12 -2.83
N PRO A 191 -6.55 20.48 -1.83
CA PRO A 191 -5.80 19.80 -0.78
C PRO A 191 -4.85 18.73 -1.36
N THR A 192 -3.63 18.75 -0.84
CA THR A 192 -2.68 17.64 -0.88
C THR A 192 -3.43 16.33 -0.60
N TYR A 193 -3.54 15.48 -1.61
CA TYR A 193 -4.11 14.13 -1.52
C TYR A 193 -5.55 14.10 -1.02
N LYS A 194 -6.54 14.40 -1.89
CA LYS A 194 -7.91 13.90 -1.61
C LYS A 194 -7.82 12.37 -1.48
N THR A 195 -7.99 11.88 -0.26
CA THR A 195 -8.01 10.46 0.06
C THR A 195 -9.10 9.79 -0.78
N ASN A 196 -8.77 8.63 -1.36
CA ASN A 196 -9.75 7.81 -2.07
C ASN A 196 -10.88 7.48 -1.08
N LYS A 197 -12.11 7.96 -1.34
CA LYS A 197 -13.25 7.83 -0.41
C LYS A 197 -13.62 6.37 -0.19
N LYS A 198 -13.29 5.50 -1.14
CA LYS A 198 -13.46 4.06 -1.05
C LYS A 198 -12.28 3.37 -0.38
N SER A 199 -11.21 4.06 0.00
CA SER A 199 -10.11 3.46 0.75
C SER A 199 -10.65 2.81 2.02
N ILE A 200 -10.37 1.52 2.18
CA ILE A 200 -10.66 0.85 3.45
C ILE A 200 -9.77 1.47 4.55
N GLN A 201 -10.36 1.63 5.72
CA GLN A 201 -9.62 1.94 6.93
C GLN A 201 -9.15 0.64 7.55
N TYR A 202 -7.97 0.68 8.13
CA TYR A 202 -7.35 -0.49 8.75
C TYR A 202 -7.14 -0.24 10.23
N ASP A 203 -7.22 -1.32 11.00
CA ASP A 203 -6.72 -1.30 12.36
C ASP A 203 -5.19 -1.39 12.33
N THR A 204 -4.54 -0.47 13.05
CA THR A 204 -3.08 -0.49 13.18
C THR A 204 -2.65 -1.55 14.19
N SER A 205 -1.89 -2.54 13.73
CA SER A 205 -1.19 -3.49 14.57
C SER A 205 0.07 -2.82 15.13
N THR A 206 -0.08 -2.03 16.19
CA THR A 206 1.00 -1.25 16.82
C THR A 206 1.60 -1.97 18.04
N TYR A 207 2.51 -1.34 18.77
CA TYR A 207 2.96 -1.81 20.10
C TYR A 207 1.78 -2.24 21.02
N THR A 208 0.63 -1.60 20.85
CA THR A 208 -0.68 -1.88 21.48
C THR A 208 -1.31 -3.24 21.14
N ILE A 209 -0.75 -4.03 20.21
CA ILE A 209 -1.09 -5.46 20.00
C ILE A 209 -1.05 -6.22 21.33
N ASP A 210 -0.15 -5.82 22.24
CA ASP A 210 -0.02 -6.45 23.55
C ASP A 210 -1.11 -6.06 24.55
N THR A 211 -1.77 -4.91 24.37
CA THR A 211 -2.68 -4.32 25.35
C THR A 211 -4.15 -4.37 24.93
N GLN A 212 -4.47 -4.50 23.63
CA GLN A 212 -5.84 -4.62 23.10
C GLN A 212 -5.91 -5.63 21.93
N ALA A 213 -5.57 -6.89 22.19
CA ALA A 213 -5.53 -7.94 21.18
C ALA A 213 -6.94 -8.44 20.76
N ASN A 214 -7.58 -7.79 19.80
CA ASN A 214 -8.86 -8.27 19.25
C ASN A 214 -8.68 -9.40 18.21
N VAL A 215 -7.63 -9.31 17.38
CA VAL A 215 -7.43 -10.19 16.21
C VAL A 215 -6.06 -10.84 16.18
N ILE A 216 -4.99 -10.05 16.38
CA ILE A 216 -3.61 -10.54 16.48
C ILE A 216 -3.10 -10.29 17.88
N LYS A 217 -2.39 -11.27 18.43
CA LYS A 217 -1.76 -11.20 19.75
C LYS A 217 -0.32 -11.67 19.66
N ARG A 218 0.61 -10.92 20.25
CA ARG A 218 1.98 -11.38 20.46
C ARG A 218 2.06 -12.22 21.74
N ASP A 219 2.42 -13.48 21.58
CA ASP A 219 2.47 -14.45 22.68
C ASP A 219 3.84 -14.48 23.36
N TYR A 220 4.92 -14.27 22.59
CA TYR A 220 6.29 -14.39 23.10
C TYR A 220 7.29 -13.63 22.23
N VAL A 221 8.39 -13.20 22.84
CA VAL A 221 9.57 -12.66 22.14
C VAL A 221 10.81 -13.38 22.62
N HIS A 222 11.51 -14.02 21.69
CA HIS A 222 12.79 -14.67 21.95
C HIS A 222 13.94 -13.73 21.56
N LYS A 223 14.83 -13.41 22.50
CA LYS A 223 16.09 -12.71 22.21
C LYS A 223 17.10 -13.73 21.67
N GLU A 224 17.72 -13.44 20.54
CA GLU A 224 18.65 -14.37 19.88
C GLU A 224 20.08 -13.83 19.88
N LYS A 225 20.28 -12.62 19.38
CA LYS A 225 21.63 -12.08 19.18
C LYS A 225 21.70 -10.61 19.56
N TRP A 226 22.77 -10.22 20.25
CA TRP A 226 23.07 -8.81 20.46
C TRP A 226 23.59 -8.21 19.16
N ALA A 227 22.99 -7.10 18.75
CA ALA A 227 23.38 -6.31 17.61
C ALA A 227 23.86 -4.94 18.11
N ALA A 228 25.17 -4.86 18.36
CA ALA A 228 25.84 -3.57 18.50
C ALA A 228 25.95 -2.94 17.11
N ARG A 229 25.44 -1.72 16.92
CA ARG A 229 25.60 -1.03 15.63
C ARG A 229 26.97 -0.39 15.60
N SER A 230 27.93 -1.07 14.98
CA SER A 230 29.15 -0.45 14.48
C SER A 230 28.87 0.17 13.12
N PHE A 231 29.43 1.36 12.88
CA PHE A 231 29.50 2.01 11.56
C PHE A 231 30.01 1.07 10.45
N TRP A 232 30.70 -0.02 10.83
CA TRP A 232 31.32 -1.01 9.96
C TRP A 232 30.52 -2.31 9.75
N ASN A 233 29.18 -2.28 9.83
CA ASN A 233 28.41 -3.48 9.49
C ASN A 233 28.35 -3.69 7.97
N LEU A 234 29.30 -4.47 7.45
CA LEU A 234 29.54 -4.76 6.03
C LEU A 234 28.40 -5.54 5.33
N ASN A 235 27.36 -5.98 6.05
CA ASN A 235 26.31 -6.83 5.48
C ASN A 235 25.18 -6.06 4.78
N ASN A 236 25.10 -4.73 4.92
CA ASN A 236 24.09 -3.90 4.25
C ASN A 236 24.77 -2.69 3.59
N PHE A 237 25.35 -2.88 2.40
CA PHE A 237 25.69 -1.77 1.50
C PHE A 237 24.40 -1.17 0.92
N SER A 238 23.60 -0.51 1.76
CA SER A 238 22.62 0.46 1.29
C SER A 238 23.16 1.84 1.61
N TRP A 239 23.45 2.62 0.56
CA TRP A 239 23.72 4.05 0.65
C TRP A 239 22.42 4.79 1.02
N GLY A 240 22.00 4.64 2.28
CA GLY A 240 21.01 5.48 2.92
C GLY A 240 21.73 6.24 4.01
N SER A 241 21.66 7.58 3.97
CA SER A 241 22.22 8.50 4.96
C SER A 241 22.15 7.93 6.37
N GLY A 242 23.31 7.77 7.02
CA GLY A 242 23.49 7.24 8.38
C GLY A 242 22.85 8.08 9.49
N ASN A 243 21.54 8.28 9.41
CA ASN A 243 20.66 8.91 10.40
C ASN A 243 19.49 7.97 10.78
N GLY A 244 19.69 6.66 10.64
CA GLY A 244 18.81 5.69 11.30
C GLY A 244 19.08 5.74 12.80
N SER A 245 18.19 6.41 13.55
CA SER A 245 18.10 6.52 15.01
C SER A 245 17.85 5.18 15.75
N GLY A 246 18.51 4.10 15.31
CA GLY A 246 18.52 2.81 16.00
C GLY A 246 19.77 2.73 16.85
N GLY A 247 19.60 2.72 18.18
CA GLY A 247 20.68 2.43 19.14
C GLY A 247 21.11 0.97 19.08
N ASP A 248 22.03 0.59 19.98
CA ASP A 248 22.33 -0.82 20.23
C ASP A 248 21.06 -1.59 20.62
N GLY A 249 21.04 -2.91 20.40
CA GLY A 249 19.86 -3.69 20.72
C GLY A 249 20.02 -5.18 20.52
N TRP A 250 18.93 -5.92 20.71
CA TRP A 250 18.86 -7.35 20.40
C TRP A 250 18.08 -7.57 19.11
N THR A 251 18.52 -8.53 18.30
CA THR A 251 17.67 -9.17 17.29
C THR A 251 17.06 -10.43 17.87
N GLY A 252 15.86 -10.77 17.44
CA GLY A 252 15.14 -11.94 17.92
C GLY A 252 13.98 -12.34 17.05
N THR A 253 13.07 -13.13 17.63
CA THR A 253 11.84 -13.60 16.98
C THR A 253 10.63 -13.35 17.88
N SER A 254 9.63 -12.63 17.35
CA SER A 254 8.29 -12.49 17.90
C SER A 254 7.39 -13.65 17.45
N TYR A 255 6.58 -14.17 18.36
CA TYR A 255 5.61 -15.25 18.10
C TYR A 255 4.21 -14.74 18.35
N PHE A 256 3.29 -15.05 17.45
CA PHE A 256 1.97 -14.48 17.40
C PHE A 256 0.88 -15.54 17.21
N SER A 257 -0.31 -15.21 17.72
CA SER A 257 -1.57 -15.89 17.44
C SER A 257 -2.50 -14.96 16.67
N ILE A 258 -3.19 -15.50 15.67
CA ILE A 258 -4.24 -14.82 14.88
C ILE A 258 -5.56 -15.54 15.09
N LYS A 259 -6.60 -14.81 15.48
CA LYS A 259 -7.95 -15.34 15.59
C LYS A 259 -8.64 -15.33 14.21
N MET A 260 -8.76 -16.50 13.59
CA MET A 260 -9.58 -16.71 12.39
C MET A 260 -10.96 -17.29 12.76
N PRO A 261 -11.97 -17.21 11.88
CA PRO A 261 -13.33 -17.68 12.19
C PRO A 261 -13.42 -19.14 12.69
N LYS A 262 -12.63 -20.05 12.13
CA LYS A 262 -12.68 -21.50 12.46
C LYS A 262 -11.72 -21.91 13.57
N LYS A 263 -10.58 -21.23 13.72
CA LYS A 263 -9.52 -21.59 14.68
C LYS A 263 -8.50 -20.46 14.85
N MET A 264 -7.62 -20.61 15.83
CA MET A 264 -6.43 -19.77 15.91
C MET A 264 -5.32 -20.30 15.02
N LEU A 265 -4.66 -19.38 14.31
CA LEU A 265 -3.44 -19.65 13.57
C LEU A 265 -2.24 -19.08 14.33
N HIS A 266 -1.07 -19.66 14.11
CA HIS A 266 0.14 -19.32 14.83
C HIS A 266 1.27 -19.03 13.84
N TYR A 267 1.97 -17.91 14.02
CA TYR A 267 3.09 -17.55 13.16
C TYR A 267 4.19 -16.84 13.95
N LYS A 268 5.39 -16.79 13.38
CA LYS A 268 6.53 -16.07 13.95
C LYS A 268 7.13 -15.10 12.95
N GLN A 269 7.76 -14.05 13.47
CA GLN A 269 8.49 -13.07 12.67
C GLN A 269 9.75 -12.61 13.40
N HIS A 270 10.78 -12.27 12.65
CA HIS A 270 11.89 -11.46 13.14
C HIS A 270 11.44 -10.20 13.90
N VAL A 271 12.20 -9.78 14.91
CA VAL A 271 11.99 -8.52 15.66
C VAL A 271 13.32 -7.91 16.07
N SER A 272 13.39 -6.58 16.08
CA SER A 272 14.47 -5.81 16.70
C SER A 272 14.01 -5.27 18.05
N ILE A 273 14.91 -5.23 19.03
CA ILE A 273 14.61 -4.86 20.41
C ILE A 273 15.61 -3.78 20.82
N ASP A 274 15.15 -2.55 20.95
CA ASP A 274 16.01 -1.41 21.27
C ASP A 274 16.59 -1.54 22.69
N TYR A 275 17.84 -1.13 22.89
CA TYR A 275 18.45 -0.95 24.21
C TYR A 275 18.64 0.55 24.50
N PRO A 276 18.49 1.00 25.77
CA PRO A 276 18.17 0.22 26.98
C PRO A 276 16.67 -0.04 27.19
N ASP A 277 15.81 0.66 26.46
CA ASP A 277 14.37 0.74 26.78
C ASP A 277 13.61 -0.56 26.55
N GLY A 278 14.13 -1.49 25.75
CA GLY A 278 13.49 -2.76 25.43
C GLY A 278 12.34 -2.65 24.44
N ASN A 279 12.22 -1.51 23.74
CA ASN A 279 11.16 -1.28 22.77
C ASN A 279 11.24 -2.29 21.62
N LEU A 280 10.12 -2.95 21.34
CA LEU A 280 9.99 -3.89 20.24
C LEU A 280 9.74 -3.13 18.93
N ARG A 281 10.62 -3.33 17.96
CA ARG A 281 10.47 -2.94 16.56
C ARG A 281 10.31 -4.19 15.73
N ASP A 282 9.06 -4.60 15.50
CA ASP A 282 8.81 -5.58 14.46
C ASP A 282 9.19 -4.93 13.10
N PRO A 283 9.74 -5.71 12.15
CA PRO A 283 10.26 -5.23 10.86
C PRO A 283 9.16 -4.80 9.88
N PHE A 284 7.95 -4.59 10.37
CA PHE A 284 6.82 -4.08 9.62
C PHE A 284 5.81 -3.45 10.57
N SER A 285 5.01 -2.54 10.03
CA SER A 285 3.72 -2.18 10.61
C SER A 285 2.67 -2.95 9.81
N TYR A 286 1.81 -3.71 10.50
CA TYR A 286 0.68 -4.35 9.84
C TYR A 286 -0.58 -3.54 10.03
N PHE A 287 -1.31 -3.41 8.93
CA PHE A 287 -2.67 -2.91 8.91
C PHE A 287 -3.60 -4.10 8.67
N ILE A 288 -4.57 -4.28 9.57
CA ILE A 288 -5.49 -5.39 9.53
C ILE A 288 -6.82 -4.91 8.96
N TYR A 289 -7.29 -5.59 7.93
CA TYR A 289 -8.67 -5.46 7.48
C TYR A 289 -9.40 -6.80 7.69
N GLN A 290 -10.48 -6.73 8.46
CA GLN A 290 -11.42 -7.82 8.65
C GLN A 290 -12.76 -7.43 8.02
N PRO A 291 -13.15 -8.04 6.89
CA PRO A 291 -14.44 -7.77 6.26
C PRO A 291 -15.59 -8.13 7.21
N LYS A 292 -16.59 -7.26 7.31
CA LYS A 292 -17.83 -7.50 8.05
C LYS A 292 -18.56 -8.67 7.36
N ASN A 293 -18.54 -9.85 7.99
CA ASN A 293 -19.05 -11.14 7.48
C ASN A 293 -18.17 -11.87 6.46
N GLY A 294 -16.94 -11.43 6.21
CA GLY A 294 -16.02 -12.20 5.37
C GLY A 294 -15.22 -13.23 6.17
N ALA A 295 -14.72 -14.25 5.48
CA ALA A 295 -14.02 -15.38 6.08
C ALA A 295 -12.48 -15.25 6.05
N TYR A 296 -11.98 -14.15 5.48
CA TYR A 296 -10.55 -13.87 5.34
C TYR A 296 -10.09 -12.69 6.19
N LEU A 297 -8.78 -12.54 6.28
CA LEU A 297 -8.12 -11.41 6.90
C LEU A 297 -7.03 -10.91 5.95
N LEU A 298 -6.92 -9.59 5.81
CA LEU A 298 -5.88 -8.95 5.02
C LEU A 298 -4.90 -8.24 5.95
N LEU A 299 -3.61 -8.57 5.83
CA LEU A 299 -2.49 -7.88 6.47
C LEU A 299 -1.68 -7.12 5.42
N ILE A 300 -1.28 -5.90 5.73
CA ILE A 300 -0.44 -5.07 4.85
C ILE A 300 0.87 -4.74 5.53
N ASP A 301 1.95 -5.30 5.02
CA ASP A 301 3.32 -4.90 5.33
C ASP A 301 3.65 -3.63 4.54
N THR A 302 3.58 -2.47 5.17
CA THR A 302 3.88 -1.21 4.46
C THR A 302 5.38 -1.03 4.19
N GLN A 303 6.25 -1.62 5.01
CA GLN A 303 7.69 -1.47 4.85
C GLN A 303 8.20 -2.30 3.68
N ASN A 304 7.71 -3.53 3.57
CA ASN A 304 8.07 -4.43 2.47
C ASN A 304 7.10 -4.35 1.29
N GLN A 305 6.05 -3.53 1.39
CA GLN A 305 4.99 -3.38 0.40
C GLN A 305 4.36 -4.74 0.04
N VAL A 306 3.97 -5.53 1.04
CA VAL A 306 3.39 -6.86 0.81
C VAL A 306 2.02 -6.96 1.44
N TYR A 307 1.06 -7.49 0.69
CA TYR A 307 -0.24 -7.91 1.19
C TYR A 307 -0.23 -9.40 1.48
N TYR A 308 -0.74 -9.78 2.65
CA TYR A 308 -0.98 -11.16 3.05
C TYR A 308 -2.47 -11.38 3.26
N LEU A 309 -3.09 -12.11 2.34
CA LEU A 309 -4.50 -12.47 2.41
C LEU A 309 -4.63 -13.88 3.00
N ILE A 310 -4.97 -13.96 4.28
CA ILE A 310 -5.22 -15.22 4.98
C ILE A 310 -6.68 -15.59 4.75
N ARG A 311 -6.94 -16.66 4.00
CA ARG A 311 -8.30 -17.04 3.57
C ARG A 311 -8.57 -18.54 3.71
N PRO A 312 -9.84 -18.98 3.74
CA PRO A 312 -10.17 -20.39 3.76
C PRO A 312 -9.65 -21.11 2.51
N ARG A 313 -9.20 -22.36 2.67
CA ARG A 313 -8.99 -23.26 1.54
C ARG A 313 -10.33 -23.65 0.92
N LYS A 314 -10.34 -23.82 -0.40
CA LYS A 314 -11.51 -24.29 -1.16
C LYS A 314 -11.86 -25.72 -0.80
#